data_AF-A0A854Q8P7-F1
#
_entry.id   AF-A0A854Q8P7-F1
#
_cell.length_a   1.000
_cell.length_b   1.000
_cell.length_c   1.000
_cell.angle_alpha   90.00
_cell.angle_beta   90.00
_cell.angle_gamma   90.00
#
_symmetry.space_group_name_H-M   'P 1'
#
loop_
_entity.id
_entity.type
_entity.pdbx_description
1 polymer ?
#
loop_
_entity_poly.entity_id
_entity_poly.type
_entity_poly.pdbx_seq_one_letter_code
_entity_poly.pdbx_strand_id
1 'polypeptide(L)'
;MVLRVHPRPFLLPLSLPRLAATRFAHSAPQAPTRNCPSCSRPVPLPLSPCPSCSSILPLPSNLSHHSMLYLSSPISSSGSPAGPFDIPQELSHLPSNGYIVDKADLRSNWVRRQRELHPDKYTTRGDGVVDLARELSGRVNEAYAVLGDDLRRAEYILSVNAQGTEETDKIDDPMLLAEILEAREELEEAETHEEIDRIRQANKGAFLTPLVVDYCRRRNVKLIGLVIEHVMGIVGSLEQAFSGTPPDLAEAKLLAVQLRYWMNLEKAAKEKSV
;
A
#
# COMPACT_ATOMS: atom_id res chain seq x y z
N MET A 1 42.43 -21.04 66.47
CA MET A 1 41.53 -21.72 65.52
C MET A 1 41.08 -20.67 64.50
N VAL A 2 41.82 -20.53 63.39
CA VAL A 2 41.62 -19.47 62.39
C VAL A 2 41.12 -20.13 61.11
N LEU A 3 39.86 -19.88 60.76
CA LEU A 3 39.19 -20.42 59.60
C LEU A 3 39.75 -19.79 58.32
N ARG A 4 40.41 -20.60 57.49
CA ARG A 4 40.85 -20.23 56.14
C ARG A 4 39.63 -20.19 55.21
N VAL A 5 39.33 -19.01 54.67
CA VAL A 5 38.32 -18.82 53.62
C VAL A 5 38.98 -19.10 52.27
N HIS A 6 38.50 -20.12 51.56
CA HIS A 6 38.91 -20.42 50.19
C HIS A 6 38.16 -19.52 49.18
N PRO A 7 38.82 -19.01 48.13
CA PRO A 7 38.17 -18.20 47.11
C PRO A 7 37.32 -19.07 46.17
N ARG A 8 36.12 -18.57 45.82
CA ARG A 8 35.22 -19.20 44.85
C ARG A 8 35.79 -19.15 43.43
N PRO A 9 35.63 -20.19 42.60
CA PRO A 9 36.07 -20.17 41.21
C PRO A 9 35.21 -19.24 40.36
N PHE A 10 35.87 -18.42 39.53
CA PHE A 10 35.25 -17.60 38.50
C PHE A 10 34.58 -18.50 37.45
N LEU A 11 33.26 -18.36 37.27
CA LEU A 11 32.52 -18.96 36.17
C LEU A 11 32.69 -18.09 34.92
N LEU A 12 33.32 -18.64 33.88
CA LEU A 12 33.36 -18.04 32.54
C LEU A 12 31.94 -18.05 31.92
N PRO A 13 31.52 -16.99 31.21
CA PRO A 13 30.23 -16.98 30.54
C PRO A 13 30.26 -17.96 29.36
N LEU A 14 29.32 -18.91 29.36
CA LEU A 14 29.06 -19.82 28.24
C LEU A 14 28.60 -18.99 27.02
N SER A 15 29.43 -18.95 25.98
CA SER A 15 29.07 -18.40 24.68
C SER A 15 28.05 -19.31 24.00
N LEU A 16 26.81 -18.83 23.88
CA LEU A 16 25.77 -19.49 23.08
C LEU A 16 26.22 -19.52 21.60
N PRO A 17 26.15 -20.68 20.92
CA PRO A 17 26.45 -20.74 19.50
C PRO A 17 25.41 -19.94 18.74
N ARG A 18 25.88 -18.94 17.99
CA ARG A 18 25.06 -18.12 17.10
C ARG A 18 24.46 -19.04 16.03
N LEU A 19 23.16 -19.34 16.14
CA LEU A 19 22.43 -20.04 15.09
C LEU A 19 22.61 -19.26 13.79
N ALA A 20 23.40 -19.82 12.87
CA ALA A 20 23.52 -19.30 11.53
C ALA A 20 22.15 -19.45 10.87
N ALA A 21 21.44 -18.34 10.72
CA ALA A 21 20.27 -18.30 9.85
C ALA A 21 20.76 -18.73 8.46
N THR A 22 20.38 -19.94 8.05
CA THR A 22 20.48 -20.40 6.66
C THR A 22 19.69 -19.42 5.83
N ARG A 23 20.38 -18.43 5.26
CA ARG A 23 19.85 -17.59 4.21
C ARG A 23 19.61 -18.51 3.02
N PHE A 24 18.36 -18.93 2.84
CA PHE A 24 17.92 -19.36 1.53
C PHE A 24 18.12 -18.16 0.60
N ALA A 25 19.19 -18.20 -0.18
CA ALA A 25 19.41 -17.28 -1.27
C ALA A 25 18.40 -17.63 -2.37
N HIS A 26 17.15 -17.21 -2.18
CA HIS A 26 16.26 -17.02 -3.31
C HIS A 26 16.87 -15.88 -4.11
N SER A 27 17.41 -16.19 -5.29
CA SER A 27 17.84 -15.18 -6.23
C SER A 27 16.60 -14.38 -6.60
N ALA A 28 16.50 -13.15 -6.09
CA ALA A 28 15.43 -12.25 -6.48
C ALA A 28 15.43 -12.16 -8.02
N PRO A 29 14.29 -12.30 -8.69
CA PRO A 29 14.22 -12.23 -10.13
C PRO A 29 14.88 -10.92 -10.59
N GLN A 30 15.87 -11.03 -11.48
CA GLN A 30 16.57 -9.85 -11.99
C GLN A 30 15.61 -9.06 -12.86
N ALA A 31 15.44 -7.77 -12.54
CA ALA A 31 14.59 -6.90 -13.33
C ALA A 31 15.06 -6.86 -14.80
N PRO A 32 14.14 -6.90 -15.77
CA PRO A 32 14.48 -6.78 -17.19
C PRO A 32 15.26 -5.49 -17.45
N THR A 33 16.24 -5.60 -18.34
CA THR A 33 17.12 -4.48 -18.69
C THR A 33 16.82 -3.97 -20.09
N ARG A 34 17.11 -2.69 -20.31
CA ARG A 34 17.08 -2.03 -21.62
C ARG A 34 18.36 -1.24 -21.83
N ASN A 35 18.73 -0.97 -23.07
CA ASN A 35 19.86 -0.08 -23.35
C ASN A 35 19.41 1.38 -23.34
N CYS A 36 20.22 2.25 -22.74
CA CYS A 36 19.99 3.69 -22.80
C CYS A 36 20.23 4.19 -24.24
N PRO A 37 19.29 4.93 -24.87
CA PRO A 37 19.48 5.43 -26.23
C PRO A 37 20.59 6.48 -26.33
N SER A 38 20.96 7.15 -25.23
CA SER A 38 21.99 8.20 -25.22
C SER A 38 23.41 7.66 -24.99
N CYS A 39 23.59 6.60 -24.19
CA CYS A 39 24.93 6.11 -23.83
C CYS A 39 25.11 4.59 -24.00
N SER A 40 24.10 3.88 -24.51
CA SER A 40 24.09 2.42 -24.79
C SER A 40 24.31 1.50 -23.59
N ARG A 41 24.53 2.02 -22.38
CA ARG A 41 24.69 1.19 -21.17
C ARG A 41 23.35 0.53 -20.79
N PRO A 42 23.39 -0.71 -20.27
CA PRO A 42 22.21 -1.40 -19.79
C PRO A 42 21.65 -0.68 -18.54
N VAL A 43 20.34 -0.52 -18.52
CA VAL A 43 19.58 0.11 -17.43
C VAL A 43 18.44 -0.84 -17.03
N PRO A 44 18.39 -1.31 -15.77
CA PRO A 44 17.29 -2.12 -15.27
C PRO A 44 15.99 -1.31 -15.23
N LEU A 45 14.85 -1.96 -15.51
CA LEU A 45 13.55 -1.36 -15.21
C LEU A 45 13.29 -1.37 -13.70
N PRO A 46 12.59 -0.36 -13.15
CA PRO A 46 12.00 0.81 -13.80
C PRO A 46 12.87 2.09 -13.66
N LEU A 47 14.20 1.95 -13.69
CA LEU A 47 15.11 3.09 -13.52
C LEU A 47 14.96 4.11 -14.65
N SER A 48 14.73 5.34 -14.22
CA SER A 48 14.75 6.55 -15.02
C SER A 48 14.96 7.71 -14.04
N PRO A 49 15.93 8.61 -14.25
CA PRO A 49 16.82 8.72 -15.42
C PRO A 49 17.92 7.64 -15.48
N CYS A 50 18.66 7.59 -16.59
CA CYS A 50 19.82 6.71 -16.77
C CYS A 50 20.89 7.03 -15.72
N PRO A 51 21.38 6.04 -14.93
CA PRO A 51 22.39 6.28 -13.89
C PRO A 51 23.77 6.66 -14.46
N SER A 52 23.99 6.44 -15.75
CA SER A 52 25.29 6.68 -16.39
C SER A 52 25.42 8.02 -17.11
N CYS A 53 24.33 8.55 -17.68
CA CYS A 53 24.37 9.81 -18.44
C CYS A 53 23.26 10.79 -18.06
N SER A 54 22.41 10.43 -17.09
CA SER A 54 21.31 11.25 -16.60
C SER A 54 20.27 11.64 -17.65
N SER A 55 20.24 10.94 -18.79
CA SER A 55 19.18 11.03 -19.79
C SER A 55 17.89 10.43 -19.21
N ILE A 56 16.77 11.14 -19.27
CA ILE A 56 15.48 10.61 -18.84
C ILE A 56 15.03 9.54 -19.85
N LEU A 57 14.53 8.43 -19.32
CA LEU A 57 14.18 7.27 -20.12
C LEU A 57 12.67 7.02 -20.03
N PRO A 58 11.97 6.79 -21.16
CA PRO A 58 10.54 6.47 -21.13
C PRO A 58 10.31 5.17 -20.39
N LEU A 59 9.23 5.01 -19.64
CA LEU A 59 8.92 3.76 -18.93
C LEU A 59 7.77 3.03 -19.64
N PRO A 60 7.83 1.69 -19.81
CA PRO A 60 6.72 0.93 -20.37
C PRO A 60 5.41 1.21 -19.63
N SER A 61 4.29 1.33 -20.34
CA SER A 61 3.00 1.72 -19.76
C SER A 61 2.44 0.70 -18.76
N ASN A 62 2.71 -0.59 -18.96
CA ASN A 62 2.16 -1.69 -18.19
C ASN A 62 3.06 -2.16 -17.02
N LEU A 63 3.89 -1.27 -16.48
CA LEU A 63 4.59 -1.54 -15.22
C LEU A 63 3.59 -1.49 -14.06
N SER A 64 3.77 -2.39 -13.09
CA SER A 64 2.99 -2.37 -11.85
C SER A 64 3.20 -1.05 -11.08
N HIS A 65 2.20 -0.64 -10.29
CA HIS A 65 2.35 0.52 -9.40
C HIS A 65 3.47 0.30 -8.37
N HIS A 66 3.65 -0.94 -7.90
CA HIS A 66 4.73 -1.33 -6.98
C HIS A 66 6.11 -1.10 -7.60
N SER A 67 6.31 -1.52 -8.86
CA SER A 67 7.54 -1.28 -9.61
C SER A 67 7.76 0.22 -9.82
N MET A 68 6.72 0.96 -10.23
CA MET A 68 6.81 2.42 -10.44
C MET A 68 7.31 3.19 -9.22
N LEU A 69 7.11 2.65 -8.03
CA LEU A 69 7.55 3.19 -6.74
C LEU A 69 8.70 2.42 -6.10
N TYR A 70 9.43 1.60 -6.86
CA TYR A 70 10.59 0.85 -6.36
C TYR A 70 10.28 -0.05 -5.14
N LEU A 71 9.05 -0.55 -5.02
CA LEU A 71 8.64 -1.49 -3.98
C LEU A 71 8.84 -2.95 -4.43
N SER A 72 8.96 -3.17 -5.74
CA SER A 72 9.17 -4.48 -6.37
C SER A 72 10.08 -4.35 -7.60
N SER A 73 10.48 -5.50 -8.15
CA SER A 73 11.20 -5.60 -9.42
C SER A 73 10.29 -6.22 -10.48
N PRO A 74 10.15 -5.61 -11.66
CA PRO A 74 9.24 -6.13 -12.69
C PRO A 74 9.71 -7.50 -13.20
N ILE A 75 8.77 -8.38 -13.48
CA ILE A 75 9.04 -9.72 -14.04
C ILE A 75 8.56 -9.75 -15.48
N SER A 76 9.41 -10.19 -16.41
CA SER A 76 9.02 -10.30 -17.83
C SER A 76 8.07 -11.47 -18.03
N SER A 77 7.00 -11.26 -18.79
CA SER A 77 6.11 -12.35 -19.18
C SER A 77 6.63 -13.04 -20.44
N SER A 78 6.75 -14.37 -20.42
CA SER A 78 7.05 -15.18 -21.60
C SER A 78 5.79 -15.42 -22.42
N GLY A 79 5.40 -14.43 -23.23
CA GLY A 79 4.35 -14.59 -24.24
C GLY A 79 2.90 -14.46 -23.74
N SER A 80 2.66 -13.74 -22.64
CA SER A 80 1.29 -13.44 -22.21
C SER A 80 0.62 -12.38 -23.11
N PRO A 81 -0.67 -12.56 -23.47
CA PRO A 81 -1.45 -11.53 -24.15
C PRO A 81 -1.71 -10.29 -23.27
N ALA A 82 -1.50 -10.37 -21.95
CA ALA A 82 -1.71 -9.26 -21.01
C ALA A 82 -0.61 -8.18 -21.05
N GLY A 83 0.49 -8.42 -21.78
CA GLY A 83 1.58 -7.47 -21.98
C GLY A 83 2.96 -8.02 -21.57
N PRO A 84 4.03 -7.22 -21.70
CA PRO A 84 5.40 -7.69 -21.48
C PRO A 84 5.77 -8.03 -20.03
N PHE A 85 4.91 -7.78 -19.04
CA PHE A 85 5.21 -8.04 -17.62
C PHE A 85 4.17 -8.96 -16.99
N ASP A 86 4.65 -9.87 -16.14
CA ASP A 86 3.82 -10.76 -15.32
C ASP A 86 3.61 -10.10 -13.95
N ILE A 87 2.62 -9.21 -13.87
CA ILE A 87 2.31 -8.48 -12.64
C ILE A 87 1.79 -9.41 -11.54
N PRO A 88 0.87 -10.37 -11.79
CA PRO A 88 0.47 -11.33 -10.76
C PRO A 88 1.67 -12.08 -10.15
N GLN A 89 2.60 -12.56 -10.98
CA GLN A 89 3.81 -13.22 -10.49
C GLN A 89 4.70 -12.25 -9.70
N GLU A 90 4.88 -11.01 -10.16
CA GLU A 90 5.63 -9.98 -9.45
C GLU A 90 5.06 -9.72 -8.04
N LEU A 91 3.74 -9.57 -7.93
CA LEU A 91 3.06 -9.29 -6.68
C LEU A 91 3.11 -10.48 -5.71
N SER A 92 3.12 -11.72 -6.21
CA SER A 92 3.21 -12.93 -5.39
C SER A 92 4.49 -13.03 -4.55
N HIS A 93 5.53 -12.27 -4.89
CA HIS A 93 6.78 -12.18 -4.11
C HIS A 93 6.71 -11.13 -2.99
N LEU A 94 5.63 -10.37 -2.89
CA LEU A 94 5.41 -9.35 -1.86
C LEU A 94 4.48 -9.88 -0.76
N PRO A 95 4.57 -9.34 0.47
CA PRO A 95 3.64 -9.66 1.55
C PRO A 95 2.18 -9.47 1.13
N SER A 96 1.34 -10.46 1.43
CA SER A 96 -0.07 -10.53 1.02
C SER A 96 -0.29 -10.14 -0.44
N ASN A 97 0.47 -10.74 -1.35
CA ASN A 97 0.41 -10.48 -2.79
C ASN A 97 0.44 -8.97 -3.14
N GLY A 98 1.23 -8.19 -2.40
CA GLY A 98 1.41 -6.75 -2.59
C GLY A 98 0.34 -5.87 -1.94
N TYR A 99 -0.63 -6.42 -1.21
CA TYR A 99 -1.64 -5.64 -0.51
C TYR A 99 -1.07 -4.92 0.72
N ILE A 100 -0.18 -5.55 1.49
CA ILE A 100 0.50 -4.86 2.59
C ILE A 100 1.59 -3.96 2.01
N VAL A 101 1.51 -2.67 2.33
CA VAL A 101 2.50 -1.66 1.94
C VAL A 101 2.90 -0.85 3.16
N ASP A 102 4.21 -0.78 3.44
CA ASP A 102 4.72 0.13 4.47
C ASP A 102 4.56 1.59 4.01
N LYS A 103 3.81 2.38 4.76
CA LYS A 103 3.49 3.78 4.40
C LYS A 103 4.72 4.69 4.44
N ALA A 104 5.72 4.40 5.27
CA ALA A 104 6.97 5.16 5.32
C ALA A 104 7.83 4.85 4.10
N ASP A 105 7.94 3.58 3.69
CA ASP A 105 8.63 3.17 2.47
C ASP A 105 7.94 3.72 1.23
N LEU A 106 6.61 3.62 1.17
CA LEU A 106 5.80 4.19 0.08
C LEU A 106 6.08 5.69 -0.10
N ARG A 107 6.01 6.45 0.99
CA ARG A 107 6.28 7.90 0.97
C ARG A 107 7.72 8.21 0.61
N SER A 108 8.68 7.51 1.20
CA SER A 108 10.11 7.76 0.96
C SER A 108 10.48 7.48 -0.50
N ASN A 109 9.95 6.40 -1.08
CA ASN A 109 10.14 6.06 -2.48
C ASN A 109 9.42 7.04 -3.41
N TRP A 110 8.19 7.46 -3.11
CA TRP A 110 7.51 8.49 -3.88
C TRP A 110 8.30 9.81 -3.93
N VAL A 111 8.80 10.28 -2.79
CA VAL A 111 9.66 11.48 -2.73
C VAL A 111 10.93 11.28 -3.56
N ARG A 112 11.57 10.10 -3.48
CA ARG A 112 12.75 9.76 -4.29
C ARG A 112 12.42 9.84 -5.79
N ARG A 113 11.33 9.21 -6.22
CA ARG A 113 10.87 9.20 -7.61
C ARG A 113 10.52 10.60 -8.12
N GLN A 114 9.83 11.41 -7.33
CA GLN A 114 9.54 12.79 -7.69
C GLN A 114 10.83 13.61 -7.85
N ARG A 115 11.80 13.48 -6.94
CA ARG A 115 13.12 14.13 -7.10
C ARG A 115 13.85 13.65 -8.35
N GLU A 116 13.66 12.42 -8.78
CA GLU A 116 14.26 11.89 -10.02
C GLU A 116 13.59 12.48 -11.27
N LEU A 117 12.26 12.54 -11.29
CA LEU A 117 11.44 12.70 -12.49
C LEU A 117 10.68 14.04 -12.60
N HIS A 118 10.78 14.94 -11.63
CA HIS A 118 10.03 16.22 -11.66
C HIS A 118 10.38 17.05 -12.92
N PRO A 119 9.37 17.60 -13.64
CA PRO A 119 9.59 18.34 -14.89
C PRO A 119 10.53 19.54 -14.74
N ASP A 120 10.52 20.21 -13.58
CA ASP A 120 11.39 21.37 -13.30
C ASP A 120 12.88 21.08 -13.50
N LYS A 121 13.32 19.82 -13.34
CA LYS A 121 14.71 19.43 -13.55
C LYS A 121 15.13 19.40 -15.02
N TYR A 122 14.17 19.42 -15.92
CA TYR A 122 14.36 19.16 -17.35
C TYR A 122 13.99 20.36 -18.22
N THR A 123 13.61 21.49 -17.64
CA THR A 123 13.14 22.71 -18.34
C THR A 123 14.14 23.24 -19.39
N THR A 124 15.44 23.02 -19.18
CA THR A 124 16.50 23.45 -20.10
C THR A 124 16.86 22.41 -21.17
N ARG A 125 16.21 21.23 -21.19
CA ARG A 125 16.57 20.09 -22.04
C ARG A 125 15.64 19.87 -23.24
N GLY A 126 14.75 20.82 -23.52
CA GLY A 126 13.80 20.81 -24.63
C GLY A 126 12.44 20.22 -24.29
N ASP A 127 11.41 20.63 -25.03
CA ASP A 127 10.00 20.38 -24.69
C ASP A 127 9.66 18.89 -24.57
N GLY A 128 10.12 18.04 -25.50
CA GLY A 128 9.86 16.60 -25.45
C GLY A 128 10.42 15.90 -24.21
N VAL A 129 11.53 16.40 -23.64
CA VAL A 129 12.12 15.87 -22.40
C VAL A 129 11.30 16.29 -21.19
N VAL A 130 10.81 17.54 -21.19
CA VAL A 130 9.92 18.06 -20.15
C VAL A 130 8.58 17.33 -20.16
N ASP A 131 8.02 17.07 -21.33
CA ASP A 131 6.75 16.34 -21.49
C ASP A 131 6.87 14.92 -20.98
N LEU A 132 7.97 14.23 -21.32
CA LEU A 132 8.23 12.90 -20.78
C LEU A 132 8.39 12.91 -19.25
N ALA A 133 9.10 13.90 -18.69
CA ALA A 133 9.23 14.05 -17.25
C ALA A 133 7.87 14.27 -16.57
N ARG A 134 7.01 15.10 -17.17
CA ARG A 134 5.64 15.34 -16.70
C ARG A 134 4.79 14.06 -16.72
N GLU A 135 4.83 13.31 -17.81
CA GLU A 135 4.13 12.01 -17.92
C GLU A 135 4.58 11.05 -16.82
N LEU A 136 5.89 10.85 -16.67
CA LEU A 136 6.44 9.92 -15.69
C LEU A 136 6.16 10.35 -14.24
N SER A 137 6.24 11.65 -13.95
CA SER A 137 5.86 12.21 -12.64
C SER A 137 4.37 11.98 -12.35
N GLY A 138 3.49 12.16 -13.34
CA GLY A 138 2.06 11.86 -13.23
C GLY A 138 1.81 10.40 -12.89
N ARG A 139 2.48 9.47 -13.57
CA ARG A 139 2.36 8.01 -13.29
C ARG A 139 2.88 7.62 -11.91
N VAL A 140 3.92 8.28 -11.41
CA VAL A 140 4.42 8.11 -10.03
C VAL A 140 3.39 8.60 -9.01
N ASN A 141 2.73 9.72 -9.28
CA ASN A 141 1.66 10.23 -8.42
C ASN A 141 0.46 9.30 -8.40
N GLU A 142 0.06 8.77 -9.54
CA GLU A 142 -1.04 7.80 -9.62
C GLU A 142 -0.69 6.52 -8.84
N ALA A 143 0.51 5.98 -9.02
CA ALA A 143 0.96 4.81 -8.25
C ALA A 143 0.94 5.09 -6.74
N TYR A 144 1.35 6.28 -6.30
CA TYR A 144 1.32 6.65 -4.88
C TYR A 144 -0.10 6.81 -4.35
N ALA A 145 -0.99 7.40 -5.14
CA ALA A 145 -2.40 7.57 -4.77
C ALA A 145 -3.13 6.22 -4.68
N VAL A 146 -2.90 5.31 -5.62
CA VAL A 146 -3.48 3.96 -5.63
C VAL A 146 -2.93 3.12 -4.48
N LEU A 147 -1.60 3.04 -4.33
CA LEU A 147 -1.02 2.23 -3.26
C LEU A 147 -1.18 2.87 -1.88
N GLY A 148 -1.49 4.16 -1.76
CA GLY A 148 -1.71 4.83 -0.48
C GLY A 148 -3.09 4.61 0.12
N ASP A 149 -4.06 4.20 -0.69
CA ASP A 149 -5.47 4.01 -0.33
C ASP A 149 -5.82 2.52 -0.32
N ASP A 150 -6.35 2.01 0.78
CA ASP A 150 -6.52 0.57 0.97
C ASP A 150 -7.57 -0.03 0.02
N LEU A 151 -8.65 0.71 -0.30
CA LEU A 151 -9.64 0.28 -1.29
C LEU A 151 -9.05 0.29 -2.70
N ARG A 152 -8.49 1.42 -3.14
CA ARG A 152 -7.90 1.52 -4.48
C ARG A 152 -6.79 0.48 -4.69
N ARG A 153 -6.01 0.19 -3.64
CA ARG A 153 -4.98 -0.86 -3.67
C ARG A 153 -5.61 -2.24 -3.86
N ALA A 154 -6.67 -2.58 -3.12
CA ALA A 154 -7.38 -3.85 -3.29
C ALA A 154 -7.94 -4.00 -4.71
N GLU A 155 -8.64 -2.98 -5.21
CA GLU A 155 -9.23 -2.97 -6.56
C GLU A 155 -8.17 -3.07 -7.66
N TYR A 156 -7.04 -2.39 -7.49
CA TYR A 156 -5.89 -2.52 -8.38
C TYR A 156 -5.36 -3.95 -8.43
N ILE A 157 -5.11 -4.59 -7.29
CA ILE A 157 -4.60 -5.97 -7.23
C ILE A 157 -5.61 -6.94 -7.83
N LEU A 158 -6.91 -6.76 -7.56
CA LEU A 158 -7.98 -7.54 -8.18
C LEU A 158 -8.01 -7.37 -9.71
N SER A 159 -7.87 -6.14 -10.21
CA SER A 159 -7.84 -5.87 -11.66
C SER A 159 -6.66 -6.54 -12.37
N VAL A 160 -5.48 -6.54 -11.73
CA VAL A 160 -4.27 -7.23 -12.21
C VAL A 160 -4.48 -8.74 -12.34
N ASN A 161 -5.33 -9.32 -11.49
CA ASN A 161 -5.68 -10.73 -11.51
C ASN A 161 -6.94 -11.04 -12.34
N ALA A 162 -7.40 -10.10 -13.18
CA ALA A 162 -8.62 -10.21 -13.98
C ALA A 162 -9.90 -10.48 -13.15
N GLN A 163 -9.92 -10.02 -11.90
CA GLN A 163 -11.03 -10.12 -10.95
C GLN A 163 -11.50 -8.73 -10.49
N GLY A 164 -11.40 -7.71 -11.37
CA GLY A 164 -11.74 -6.33 -11.05
C GLY A 164 -13.16 -6.17 -10.48
N THR A 165 -13.32 -5.13 -9.66
CA THR A 165 -14.62 -4.66 -9.18
C THR A 165 -15.24 -3.70 -10.19
N GLU A 166 -16.56 -3.74 -10.33
CA GLU A 166 -17.34 -2.75 -11.08
C GLU A 166 -18.06 -1.80 -10.12
N GLU A 167 -18.37 -0.59 -10.58
CA GLU A 167 -19.19 0.36 -9.81
C GLU A 167 -20.59 -0.19 -9.49
N THR A 168 -21.10 -1.06 -10.37
CA THR A 168 -22.39 -1.72 -10.25
C THR A 168 -22.40 -2.96 -9.36
N ASP A 169 -21.25 -3.42 -8.86
CA ASP A 169 -21.18 -4.53 -7.91
C ASP A 169 -21.91 -4.15 -6.62
N LYS A 170 -22.80 -5.05 -6.15
CA LYS A 170 -23.65 -4.83 -4.98
C LYS A 170 -23.28 -5.77 -3.84
N ILE A 171 -23.60 -5.34 -2.63
CA ILE A 171 -23.63 -6.21 -1.46
C ILE A 171 -24.97 -6.96 -1.48
N ASP A 172 -24.91 -8.30 -1.52
CA ASP A 172 -26.11 -9.14 -1.46
C ASP A 172 -26.47 -9.58 -0.03
N ASP A 173 -25.60 -9.33 0.96
CA ASP A 173 -25.81 -9.66 2.36
C ASP A 173 -26.87 -8.72 3.01
N PRO A 174 -28.06 -9.24 3.35
CA PRO A 174 -29.13 -8.42 3.93
C PRO A 174 -28.79 -7.84 5.30
N MET A 175 -27.95 -8.52 6.10
CA MET A 175 -27.57 -8.03 7.42
C MET A 175 -26.63 -6.83 7.30
N LEU A 176 -25.63 -6.93 6.42
CA LEU A 176 -24.70 -5.83 6.17
C LEU A 176 -25.41 -4.63 5.52
N LEU A 177 -26.35 -4.87 4.60
CA LEU A 177 -27.14 -3.79 4.02
C LEU A 177 -27.98 -3.06 5.07
N ALA A 178 -28.61 -3.78 6.00
CA ALA A 178 -29.37 -3.18 7.09
C ALA A 178 -28.47 -2.30 7.97
N GLU A 179 -27.28 -2.79 8.30
CA GLU A 179 -26.29 -2.04 9.08
C GLU A 179 -25.81 -0.77 8.35
N ILE A 180 -25.55 -0.84 7.05
CA ILE A 180 -25.16 0.34 6.24
C ILE A 180 -26.30 1.35 6.15
N LEU A 181 -27.55 0.89 6.04
CA LEU A 181 -28.72 1.77 6.01
C LEU A 181 -28.94 2.46 7.35
N GLU A 182 -28.88 1.73 8.46
CA GLU A 182 -28.94 2.28 9.81
C GLU A 182 -27.84 3.34 10.02
N ALA A 183 -26.62 3.03 9.60
CA ALA A 183 -25.49 3.95 9.66
C ALA A 183 -25.70 5.22 8.80
N ARG A 184 -26.40 5.11 7.65
CA ARG A 184 -26.78 6.27 6.84
C ARG A 184 -27.86 7.11 7.49
N GLU A 185 -28.88 6.49 8.07
CA GLU A 185 -29.96 7.18 8.77
C GLU A 185 -29.41 7.96 9.97
N GLU A 186 -28.55 7.33 10.79
CA GLU A 186 -27.85 8.03 11.87
C GLU A 186 -27.03 9.22 11.35
N LEU A 187 -26.41 9.11 10.16
CA LEU A 187 -25.67 10.21 9.57
C LEU A 187 -26.59 11.37 9.19
N GLU A 188 -27.76 11.08 8.63
CA GLU A 188 -28.75 12.06 8.21
C GLU A 188 -29.37 12.80 9.41
N GLU A 189 -29.53 12.13 10.55
CA GLU A 189 -30.03 12.71 11.80
C GLU A 189 -28.98 13.51 12.59
N ALA A 190 -27.68 13.33 12.33
CA ALA A 190 -26.62 14.06 13.03
C ALA A 190 -26.58 15.55 12.61
N GLU A 191 -26.91 16.48 13.53
CA GLU A 191 -27.06 17.91 13.24
C GLU A 191 -25.87 18.81 13.66
N THR A 192 -24.97 18.36 14.55
CA THR A 192 -23.97 19.26 15.18
C THR A 192 -22.51 19.02 14.75
N HIS A 193 -21.90 20.10 14.25
CA HIS A 193 -20.56 20.17 13.65
C HIS A 193 -19.41 19.93 14.66
N GLU A 194 -19.62 20.27 15.94
CA GLU A 194 -18.58 20.32 16.98
C GLU A 194 -18.13 18.95 17.50
N GLU A 195 -18.89 17.89 17.24
CA GLU A 195 -18.52 16.51 17.59
C GLU A 195 -17.71 15.84 16.48
N ILE A 196 -17.97 16.20 15.23
CA ILE A 196 -17.34 15.60 14.05
C ILE A 196 -15.90 16.12 13.85
N ASP A 197 -15.65 17.40 14.13
CA ASP A 197 -14.31 18.01 14.00
C ASP A 197 -13.29 17.48 15.01
N ARG A 198 -13.72 17.12 16.22
CA ARG A 198 -12.82 16.55 17.24
C ARG A 198 -12.38 15.12 16.91
N ILE A 199 -13.21 14.38 16.18
CA ILE A 199 -12.90 13.01 15.73
C ILE A 199 -11.96 13.03 14.52
N ARG A 200 -12.08 14.02 13.63
CA ARG A 200 -11.11 14.27 12.54
C ARG A 200 -9.69 14.46 13.06
N GLN A 201 -9.53 15.08 14.23
CA GLN A 201 -8.22 15.32 14.85
C GLN A 201 -7.58 14.04 15.39
N ALA A 202 -8.39 13.07 15.85
CA ALA A 202 -7.92 11.78 16.33
C ALA A 202 -7.44 10.86 15.19
N ASN A 203 -8.02 10.97 13.99
CA ASN A 203 -7.66 10.15 12.82
C ASN A 203 -6.37 10.57 12.09
N LYS A 204 -5.81 11.75 12.38
CA LYS A 204 -4.59 12.25 11.70
C LYS A 204 -3.27 11.70 12.26
N GLY A 205 -3.30 10.96 13.38
CA GLY A 205 -2.11 10.38 14.00
C GLY A 205 -2.29 8.89 14.24
N ALA A 206 -1.33 8.09 13.80
CA ALA A 206 -1.29 6.65 14.04
C ALA A 206 -1.54 6.29 15.52
N PHE A 207 -2.16 5.13 15.72
CA PHE A 207 -2.57 4.49 17.00
C PHE A 207 -3.84 5.05 17.66
N LEU A 208 -4.99 4.51 17.26
CA LEU A 208 -6.19 4.54 18.08
C LEU A 208 -5.95 3.67 19.32
N THR A 209 -5.59 4.33 20.42
CA THR A 209 -5.51 3.68 21.73
C THR A 209 -6.92 3.29 22.20
N PRO A 210 -7.07 2.32 23.12
CA PRO A 210 -8.36 1.96 23.72
C PRO A 210 -9.15 3.14 24.29
N LEU A 211 -8.45 4.23 24.65
CA LEU A 211 -9.03 5.48 25.12
C LEU A 211 -9.85 6.25 24.07
N VAL A 212 -9.52 6.17 22.78
CA VAL A 212 -10.26 6.88 21.72
C VAL A 212 -11.57 6.17 21.41
N VAL A 213 -11.55 4.83 21.38
CA VAL A 213 -12.73 3.97 21.23
C VAL A 213 -13.69 4.17 22.41
N ASP A 214 -13.16 4.18 23.64
CA ASP A 214 -13.96 4.35 24.86
C ASP A 214 -14.48 5.80 25.03
N TYR A 215 -13.86 6.79 24.39
CA TYR A 215 -14.34 8.18 24.35
C TYR A 215 -15.51 8.36 23.37
N CYS A 216 -15.43 7.77 22.16
CA CYS A 216 -16.54 7.83 21.19
C CYS A 216 -17.80 7.15 21.74
N ARG A 217 -17.63 6.05 22.49
CA ARG A 217 -18.71 5.35 23.20
C ARG A 217 -19.42 6.22 24.26
N ARG A 218 -18.73 7.19 24.89
CA ARG A 218 -19.27 8.00 26.00
C ARG A 218 -20.04 9.25 25.58
N ARG A 219 -19.87 9.76 24.35
CA ARG A 219 -20.54 10.97 23.86
C ARG A 219 -21.64 10.73 22.82
N ASN A 220 -22.06 9.48 22.62
CA ASN A 220 -23.11 9.12 21.68
C ASN A 220 -22.79 9.46 20.21
N VAL A 221 -21.50 9.63 19.86
CA VAL A 221 -21.04 9.72 18.46
C VAL A 221 -20.77 8.30 17.94
N LYS A 222 -21.84 7.50 17.88
CA LYS A 222 -21.78 6.06 17.58
C LYS A 222 -21.29 5.79 16.16
N LEU A 223 -21.75 6.58 15.21
CA LEU A 223 -21.55 6.32 13.79
C LEU A 223 -20.08 6.35 13.34
N ILE A 224 -19.30 7.38 13.72
CA ILE A 224 -17.92 7.50 13.22
C ILE A 224 -17.01 6.44 13.86
N GLY A 225 -17.25 6.09 15.13
CA GLY A 225 -16.55 4.99 15.79
C GLY A 225 -16.84 3.65 15.10
N LEU A 226 -18.12 3.39 14.78
CA LEU A 226 -18.56 2.20 14.07
C LEU A 226 -17.91 2.10 12.68
N VAL A 227 -17.98 3.17 11.87
CA VAL A 227 -17.38 3.18 10.52
C VAL A 227 -15.88 2.87 10.57
N ILE A 228 -15.14 3.42 11.54
CA ILE A 228 -13.70 3.14 11.69
C ILE A 228 -13.46 1.66 12.05
N GLU A 229 -14.23 1.09 12.98
CA GLU A 229 -14.11 -0.32 13.37
C GLU A 229 -14.39 -1.26 12.18
N HIS A 230 -15.45 -1.00 11.42
CA HIS A 230 -15.77 -1.78 10.22
C HIS A 230 -14.70 -1.65 9.14
N VAL A 231 -14.24 -0.43 8.84
CA VAL A 231 -13.18 -0.21 7.86
C VAL A 231 -11.90 -0.95 8.26
N MET A 232 -11.48 -0.84 9.53
CA MET A 232 -10.30 -1.56 10.03
C MET A 232 -10.48 -3.08 9.97
N GLY A 233 -11.65 -3.58 10.32
CA GLY A 233 -11.98 -5.02 10.25
C GLY A 233 -11.94 -5.55 8.82
N ILE A 234 -12.49 -4.82 7.86
CA ILE A 234 -12.48 -5.19 6.44
C ILE A 234 -11.05 -5.13 5.88
N VAL A 235 -10.26 -4.11 6.22
CA VAL A 235 -8.84 -4.01 5.81
C VAL A 235 -8.03 -5.20 6.33
N GLY A 236 -8.24 -5.61 7.58
CA GLY A 236 -7.60 -6.81 8.14
C GLY A 236 -8.05 -8.10 7.44
N SER A 237 -9.32 -8.20 7.08
CA SER A 237 -9.86 -9.35 6.33
C SER A 237 -9.32 -9.40 4.91
N LEU A 238 -9.16 -8.25 4.24
CA LEU A 238 -8.51 -8.13 2.94
C LEU A 238 -7.05 -8.60 3.00
N GLU A 239 -6.32 -8.19 4.04
CA GLU A 239 -4.96 -8.66 4.27
C GLU A 239 -4.89 -10.19 4.37
N GLN A 240 -5.83 -10.80 5.10
CA GLN A 240 -5.93 -12.25 5.22
C GLN A 240 -6.28 -12.92 3.89
N ALA A 241 -7.27 -12.41 3.16
CA ALA A 241 -7.68 -12.93 1.86
C ALA A 241 -6.52 -12.92 0.84
N PHE A 242 -5.76 -11.82 0.81
CA PHE A 242 -4.57 -11.72 -0.04
C PHE A 242 -3.33 -12.46 0.49
N SER A 243 -3.31 -12.92 1.75
CA SER A 243 -2.17 -13.68 2.30
C SER A 243 -2.12 -15.14 1.84
N GLY A 244 -3.23 -15.67 1.31
CA GLY A 244 -3.34 -17.05 0.82
C GLY A 244 -2.39 -17.38 -0.33
N THR A 245 -2.10 -18.68 -0.50
CA THR A 245 -1.33 -19.20 -1.64
C THR A 245 -2.11 -20.37 -2.31
N PRO A 246 -2.92 -20.11 -3.35
CA PRO A 246 -3.20 -18.82 -3.99
C PRO A 246 -4.09 -17.90 -3.12
N PRO A 247 -4.10 -16.57 -3.37
CA PRO A 247 -4.96 -15.63 -2.64
C PRO A 247 -6.45 -15.92 -2.93
N ASP A 248 -7.31 -15.64 -1.96
CA ASP A 248 -8.76 -15.75 -2.12
C ASP A 248 -9.31 -14.48 -2.78
N LEU A 249 -9.26 -14.44 -4.11
CA LEU A 249 -9.69 -13.29 -4.90
C LEU A 249 -11.21 -13.08 -4.88
N ALA A 250 -11.98 -14.15 -4.64
CA ALA A 250 -13.44 -14.06 -4.56
C ALA A 250 -13.84 -13.33 -3.27
N GLU A 251 -13.26 -13.75 -2.14
CA GLU A 251 -13.47 -13.08 -0.84
C GLU A 251 -12.93 -11.66 -0.88
N ALA A 252 -11.72 -11.44 -1.42
CA ALA A 252 -11.16 -10.10 -1.54
C ALA A 252 -12.05 -9.16 -2.39
N LYS A 253 -12.70 -9.67 -3.45
CA LYS A 253 -13.65 -8.89 -4.25
C LYS A 253 -14.87 -8.49 -3.43
N LEU A 254 -15.46 -9.40 -2.68
CA LEU A 254 -16.60 -9.10 -1.80
C LEU A 254 -16.21 -8.04 -0.76
N LEU A 255 -15.08 -8.22 -0.07
CA LEU A 255 -14.57 -7.28 0.93
C LEU A 255 -14.26 -5.89 0.34
N ALA A 256 -13.73 -5.81 -0.89
CA ALA A 256 -13.50 -4.53 -1.57
C ALA A 256 -14.82 -3.80 -1.89
N VAL A 257 -15.86 -4.53 -2.32
CA VAL A 257 -17.20 -3.96 -2.49
C VAL A 257 -17.71 -3.44 -1.15
N GLN A 258 -17.61 -4.21 -0.06
CA GLN A 258 -18.03 -3.76 1.27
C GLN A 258 -17.29 -2.50 1.73
N LEU A 259 -15.96 -2.48 1.61
CA LEU A 259 -15.12 -1.35 1.99
C LEU A 259 -15.54 -0.06 1.29
N ARG A 260 -15.90 -0.14 0.00
CA ARG A 260 -16.38 1.00 -0.79
C ARG A 260 -17.66 1.62 -0.24
N TYR A 261 -18.62 0.82 0.24
CA TYR A 261 -19.83 1.36 0.88
C TYR A 261 -19.48 2.13 2.17
N TRP A 262 -18.61 1.57 3.00
CA TRP A 262 -18.16 2.20 4.24
C TRP A 262 -17.33 3.47 4.00
N MET A 263 -16.44 3.48 3.01
CA MET A 263 -15.67 4.67 2.63
C MET A 263 -16.55 5.78 2.05
N ASN A 264 -17.59 5.42 1.28
CA ASN A 264 -18.58 6.40 0.79
C ASN A 264 -19.35 7.04 1.96
N LEU A 265 -19.69 6.25 2.98
CA LEU A 265 -20.31 6.76 4.19
C LEU A 265 -19.37 7.67 4.99
N GLU A 266 -18.10 7.28 5.15
CA GLU A 266 -17.08 8.11 5.79
C GLU A 266 -16.89 9.45 5.05
N LYS A 267 -16.92 9.43 3.71
CA LYS A 267 -16.86 10.63 2.87
C LYS A 267 -18.07 11.52 3.06
N ALA A 268 -19.29 10.96 3.04
CA ALA A 268 -20.51 11.71 3.30
C ALA A 268 -20.50 12.35 4.70
N ALA A 269 -19.99 11.63 5.71
CA ALA A 269 -19.83 12.16 7.06
C ALA A 269 -18.83 13.31 7.13
N LYS A 270 -17.73 13.22 6.36
CA LYS A 270 -16.77 14.33 6.21
C LYS A 270 -17.43 15.53 5.51
N GLU A 271 -18.22 15.36 4.48
CA GLU A 271 -18.86 16.47 3.76
C GLU A 271 -19.92 17.19 4.61
N LYS A 272 -20.72 16.45 5.39
CA LYS A 272 -21.73 17.03 6.30
C LYS A 272 -21.13 17.84 7.46
N SER A 273 -19.84 17.62 7.75
CA SER A 273 -19.07 18.32 8.77
C SER A 273 -18.20 19.46 8.22
N VAL A 274 -18.53 19.99 7.04
CA VAL A 274 -17.96 21.24 6.48
C VAL A 274 -19.09 22.25 6.36
#